data_AF-A0A8H5Q467-F1
#
_entry.id   AF-A0A8H5Q467-F1
#
_cell.length_a   1.000
_cell.length_b   1.000
_cell.length_c   1.000
_cell.angle_alpha   90.00
_cell.angle_beta   90.00
_cell.angle_gamma   90.00
#
_symmetry.space_group_name_H-M   'P 1'
#
loop_
_entity.id
_entity.type
_entity.pdbx_description
1 polymer ?
#
loop_
_entity_poly.entity_id
_entity_poly.type
_entity_poly.pdbx_seq_one_letter_code
_entity_poly.pdbx_strand_id
1 'polypeptide(L)'
;MAQPPRPTPTFDPLLGVSDPEGHPIIPRLMSCAPAIFCPIGENDKLEDSLSSSSFTKLDCLQKELDALNTHAVKDRENFLALVVRERERIFQEGRRFQALEELQGGQVNPDVPLGLTSQELGIMVANMEAPARPGIPNTENIPKPNLDSSKARSLRERQAYEQMRNVIHFSEMAAHREAEINHRRELLEADIKKEQLRQDQERRVK
;
A
#
# COMPACT_ATOMS: atom_id res chain seq x y z
N MET A 1 28.32 14.78 26.63
CA MET A 1 27.63 14.21 25.45
C MET A 1 26.45 15.10 25.13
N ALA A 2 26.41 15.70 23.94
CA ALA A 2 25.33 16.60 23.54
C ALA A 2 24.08 15.78 23.21
N GLN A 3 22.96 16.11 23.84
CA GLN A 3 21.66 15.50 23.56
C GLN A 3 21.25 15.87 22.12
N PRO A 4 20.78 14.91 21.30
CA PRO A 4 20.30 15.24 19.97
C PRO A 4 19.14 16.24 20.08
N PRO A 5 19.04 17.22 19.16
CA PRO A 5 17.97 18.21 19.21
C PRO A 5 16.62 17.48 19.18
N ARG A 6 15.75 17.79 20.17
CA ARG A 6 14.38 17.29 20.17
C ARG A 6 13.71 17.76 18.87
N PRO A 7 13.03 16.89 18.12
CA PRO A 7 12.25 17.31 16.96
C PRO A 7 11.25 18.36 17.44
N THR A 8 11.28 19.53 16.81
CA THR A 8 10.27 20.57 17.00
C THR A 8 8.89 19.95 16.74
N PRO A 9 7.88 20.20 17.59
CA PRO A 9 6.54 19.73 17.29
C PRO A 9 6.10 20.39 15.98
N THR A 10 6.01 19.58 14.92
CA THR A 10 5.26 19.96 13.72
C THR A 10 3.85 20.25 14.18
N PHE A 11 3.50 21.53 14.29
CA PHE A 11 2.17 21.98 14.65
C PHE A 11 1.23 21.45 13.56
N ASP A 12 0.32 20.54 13.92
CA ASP A 12 -0.72 20.10 13.00
C ASP A 12 -1.71 21.27 12.87
N PRO A 13 -1.80 21.94 11.70
CA PRO A 13 -2.68 23.09 11.51
C PRO A 13 -4.16 22.72 11.68
N LEU A 14 -4.50 21.44 11.62
CA LEU A 14 -5.87 20.95 11.79
C LEU A 14 -6.17 20.49 13.23
N LEU A 15 -5.24 20.66 14.16
CA LEU A 15 -5.48 20.30 15.55
C LEU A 15 -6.68 21.09 16.11
N GLY A 16 -7.74 20.39 16.50
CA GLY A 16 -8.98 20.99 17.01
C GLY A 16 -10.02 21.37 15.96
N VAL A 17 -9.75 21.15 14.66
CA VAL A 17 -10.74 21.36 13.59
C VAL A 17 -11.57 20.10 13.41
N SER A 18 -12.89 20.16 13.63
CA SER A 18 -13.80 19.03 13.38
C SER A 18 -14.05 18.82 11.88
N ASP A 19 -14.47 17.62 11.47
CA ASP A 19 -14.97 17.40 10.10
C ASP A 19 -16.30 18.12 9.92
N PRO A 20 -16.48 18.98 8.89
CA PRO A 20 -17.75 19.66 8.64
C PRO A 20 -18.93 18.70 8.41
N GLU A 21 -18.68 17.47 7.95
CA GLU A 21 -19.70 16.44 7.77
C GLU A 21 -20.05 15.69 9.09
N GLY A 22 -19.36 16.00 10.19
CA GLY A 22 -19.61 15.39 11.51
C GLY A 22 -19.04 13.98 11.67
N HIS A 23 -18.26 13.47 10.71
CA HIS A 23 -17.63 12.16 10.82
C HIS A 23 -16.48 12.16 11.84
N PRO A 24 -16.22 11.01 12.50
CA PRO A 24 -15.06 10.86 13.38
C PRO A 24 -13.76 11.08 12.59
N ILE A 25 -12.77 11.71 13.24
CA ILE A 25 -11.48 12.00 12.61
C ILE A 25 -10.70 10.70 12.38
N ILE A 26 -10.35 10.43 11.12
CA ILE A 26 -9.53 9.29 10.74
C ILE A 26 -8.07 9.63 11.06
N PRO A 27 -7.39 8.87 11.94
CA PRO A 27 -5.98 9.13 12.25
C PRO A 27 -5.07 8.72 11.08
N ARG A 28 -3.94 9.42 10.92
CA ARG A 28 -2.96 9.12 9.87
C ARG A 28 -2.42 7.70 10.00
N LEU A 29 -2.30 6.98 8.88
CA LEU A 29 -1.62 5.69 8.88
C LEU A 29 -0.10 5.91 9.05
N MET A 30 0.44 5.52 10.20
CA MET A 30 1.86 5.71 10.53
C MET A 30 2.74 4.54 10.06
N SER A 31 2.14 3.35 9.90
CA SER A 31 2.83 2.15 9.44
C SER A 31 1.81 1.17 8.88
N CYS A 32 2.17 0.49 7.79
CA CYS A 32 1.50 -0.72 7.36
C CYS A 32 2.26 -1.89 7.96
N ALA A 33 1.98 -2.20 9.24
CA ALA A 33 2.67 -3.29 9.91
C ALA A 33 2.22 -4.63 9.29
N PRO A 34 3.17 -5.48 8.85
CA PRO A 34 2.85 -6.81 8.31
C PRO A 34 2.06 -7.70 9.29
N ALA A 35 2.14 -7.40 10.59
CA ALA A 35 1.42 -8.11 11.66
C ALA A 35 -0.12 -7.93 11.62
N ILE A 36 -0.64 -7.02 10.79
CA ILE A 36 -2.09 -6.83 10.62
C ILE A 36 -2.67 -7.83 9.62
N PHE A 37 -1.82 -8.54 8.85
CA PHE A 37 -2.29 -9.29 7.69
C PHE A 37 -2.93 -10.65 7.98
N CYS A 38 -2.62 -11.25 9.12
CA CYS A 38 -3.48 -12.18 9.85
C CYS A 38 -2.79 -12.35 11.20
N PRO A 39 -3.51 -12.24 12.34
CA PRO A 39 -3.04 -12.93 13.52
C PRO A 39 -2.89 -14.39 13.10
N ILE A 40 -1.69 -14.97 13.29
CA ILE A 40 -1.55 -16.41 13.49
C ILE A 40 -2.60 -16.71 14.56
N GLY A 41 -3.74 -17.27 14.17
CA GLY A 41 -4.92 -17.31 15.02
C GLY A 41 -4.54 -17.94 16.37
N GLU A 42 -5.26 -17.63 17.44
CA GLU A 42 -5.08 -18.40 18.68
C GLU A 42 -5.45 -19.90 18.49
N ASN A 43 -6.02 -20.26 17.32
CA ASN A 43 -6.19 -21.63 16.82
C ASN A 43 -5.04 -22.15 15.93
N ASP A 44 -4.06 -21.31 15.59
CA ASP A 44 -2.71 -21.66 15.12
C ASP A 44 -1.73 -21.73 16.31
N LYS A 45 -2.25 -21.85 17.54
CA LYS A 45 -1.59 -22.82 18.39
C LYS A 45 -1.48 -24.08 17.53
N LEU A 46 -0.26 -24.54 17.34
CA LEU A 46 0.07 -25.92 17.02
C LEU A 46 -0.51 -26.82 18.14
N GLU A 47 -1.81 -26.72 18.43
CA GLU A 47 -2.59 -27.68 19.18
C GLU A 47 -2.72 -28.86 18.21
N ASP A 48 -1.69 -29.70 18.25
CA ASP A 48 -1.82 -31.13 18.09
C ASP A 48 -2.41 -31.65 16.78
N SER A 49 -2.32 -30.90 15.67
CA SER A 49 -2.50 -31.52 14.34
C SER A 49 -1.34 -32.45 13.97
N LEU A 50 -0.22 -32.41 14.71
CA LEU A 50 0.85 -33.42 14.69
C LEU A 50 0.61 -34.59 15.68
N SER A 51 -0.44 -34.54 16.49
CA SER A 51 -0.82 -35.62 17.43
C SER A 51 -1.69 -36.70 16.76
N SER A 52 -2.12 -36.46 15.52
CA SER A 52 -2.74 -37.49 14.68
C SER A 52 -1.65 -38.27 13.94
N SER A 53 -1.48 -39.54 14.27
CA SER A 53 -0.51 -40.49 13.71
C SER A 53 -0.62 -40.77 12.19
N SER A 54 -1.33 -39.92 11.45
CA SER A 54 -1.77 -40.15 10.07
C SER A 54 -1.30 -39.09 9.05
N PHE A 55 -0.69 -37.98 9.46
CA PHE A 55 -0.21 -36.98 8.50
C PHE A 55 1.18 -37.32 7.97
N THR A 56 1.28 -37.51 6.66
CA THR A 56 2.58 -37.62 6.00
C THR A 56 3.22 -36.25 5.90
N LYS A 57 4.55 -36.21 5.79
CA LYS A 57 5.29 -34.96 5.56
C LYS A 57 4.78 -34.18 4.33
N LEU A 58 4.33 -34.89 3.30
CA LEU A 58 3.75 -34.29 2.10
C LEU A 58 2.41 -33.59 2.41
N ASP A 59 1.58 -34.18 3.26
CA ASP A 59 0.31 -33.56 3.67
C ASP A 59 0.55 -32.29 4.49
N CYS A 60 1.59 -32.25 5.32
CA CYS A 60 1.98 -31.05 6.06
C CYS A 60 2.41 -29.92 5.11
N LEU A 61 3.24 -30.22 4.12
CA LEU A 61 3.71 -29.23 3.13
C LEU A 61 2.57 -28.70 2.27
N GLN A 62 1.63 -29.56 1.86
CA GLN A 62 0.46 -29.14 1.08
C GLN A 62 -0.45 -28.22 1.90
N LYS A 63 -0.67 -28.54 3.18
CA LYS A 63 -1.44 -27.67 4.08
C LYS A 63 -0.77 -26.31 4.29
N GLU A 64 0.56 -26.27 4.42
CA GLU A 64 1.29 -25.01 4.55
C GLU A 64 1.15 -24.14 3.29
N LEU A 65 1.21 -24.75 2.11
CA LEU A 65 0.98 -24.06 0.84
C LEU A 65 -0.45 -23.50 0.73
N ASP A 66 -1.46 -24.28 1.15
CA ASP A 66 -2.86 -23.84 1.15
C ASP A 66 -3.09 -22.70 2.15
N ALA A 67 -2.45 -22.76 3.32
CA ALA A 67 -2.48 -21.70 4.32
C ALA A 67 -1.82 -20.43 3.78
N LEU A 68 -0.66 -20.54 3.11
CA LEU A 68 0.02 -19.40 2.47
C LEU A 68 -0.85 -18.73 1.40
N ASN A 69 -1.52 -19.52 0.56
CA ASN A 69 -2.42 -18.98 -0.46
C ASN A 69 -3.63 -18.27 0.14
N THR A 70 -4.21 -18.83 1.21
CA THR A 70 -5.31 -18.20 1.95
C THR A 70 -4.86 -16.88 2.59
N HIS A 71 -3.67 -16.88 3.20
CA HIS A 71 -3.06 -15.70 3.78
C HIS A 71 -2.84 -14.63 2.69
N ALA A 72 -2.27 -14.98 1.54
CA ALA A 72 -2.03 -14.04 0.45
C ALA A 72 -3.29 -13.31 -0.05
N VAL A 73 -4.45 -13.98 -0.06
CA VAL A 73 -5.73 -13.34 -0.41
C VAL A 73 -6.14 -12.32 0.65
N LYS A 74 -6.10 -12.72 1.93
CA LYS A 74 -6.43 -11.82 3.05
C LYS A 74 -5.48 -10.63 3.15
N ASP A 75 -4.20 -10.83 2.85
CA ASP A 75 -3.20 -9.76 2.80
C ASP A 75 -3.62 -8.67 1.82
N ARG A 76 -4.01 -9.07 0.60
CA ARG A 76 -4.44 -8.15 -0.45
C ARG A 76 -5.71 -7.40 -0.06
N GLU A 77 -6.70 -8.07 0.51
CA GLU A 77 -7.94 -7.45 0.97
C GLU A 77 -7.68 -6.41 2.08
N ASN A 78 -6.90 -6.79 3.09
CA ASN A 78 -6.53 -5.89 4.18
C ASN A 78 -5.71 -4.70 3.68
N PHE A 79 -4.80 -4.93 2.73
CA PHE A 79 -3.99 -3.88 2.13
C PHE A 79 -4.88 -2.86 1.40
N LEU A 80 -5.82 -3.32 0.59
CA LEU A 80 -6.79 -2.45 -0.09
C LEU A 80 -7.65 -1.66 0.90
N ALA A 81 -8.08 -2.28 2.00
CA ALA A 81 -8.84 -1.59 3.04
C ALA A 81 -8.04 -0.43 3.67
N LEU A 82 -6.74 -0.63 3.92
CA LEU A 82 -5.86 0.44 4.43
C LEU A 82 -5.68 1.57 3.41
N VAL A 83 -5.53 1.25 2.12
CA VAL A 83 -5.43 2.25 1.05
C VAL A 83 -6.72 3.07 0.96
N VAL A 84 -7.88 2.42 0.98
CA VAL A 84 -9.19 3.10 0.95
C VAL A 84 -9.37 3.99 2.17
N ARG A 85 -9.06 3.49 3.37
CA ARG A 85 -9.11 4.28 4.60
C ARG A 85 -8.23 5.52 4.52
N GLU A 86 -7.02 5.39 3.99
CA GLU A 86 -6.09 6.51 3.87
C GLU A 86 -6.54 7.52 2.80
N ARG A 87 -7.16 7.05 1.70
CA ARG A 87 -7.84 7.91 0.73
C ARG A 87 -8.95 8.74 1.40
N GLU A 88 -9.82 8.10 2.17
CA GLU A 88 -10.90 8.80 2.89
C GLU A 88 -10.34 9.82 3.90
N ARG A 89 -9.26 9.46 4.59
CA ARG A 89 -8.54 10.38 5.48
C ARG A 89 -8.03 11.63 4.77
N ILE A 90 -7.46 11.51 3.56
CA ILE A 90 -7.01 12.65 2.76
C ILE A 90 -8.19 13.55 2.35
N PHE A 91 -9.31 12.96 1.96
CA PHE A 91 -10.52 13.74 1.63
C PHE A 91 -11.04 14.49 2.85
N GLN A 92 -11.13 13.81 3.99
CA GLN A 92 -11.53 14.42 5.26
C GLN A 92 -10.57 15.54 5.67
N GLU A 93 -9.25 15.36 5.52
CA GLU A 93 -8.26 16.40 5.79
C GLU A 93 -8.49 17.63 4.92
N GLY A 94 -8.77 17.45 3.63
CA GLY A 94 -9.06 18.58 2.75
C GLY A 94 -10.34 19.33 3.12
N ARG A 95 -11.43 18.63 3.46
CA ARG A 95 -12.64 19.28 3.97
C ARG A 95 -12.36 20.11 5.22
N ARG A 96 -11.54 19.59 6.13
CA ARG A 96 -11.15 20.27 7.37
C ARG A 96 -10.29 21.49 7.10
N PHE A 97 -9.36 21.42 6.15
CA PHE A 97 -8.59 22.59 5.72
C PHE A 97 -9.48 23.66 5.10
N GLN A 98 -10.42 23.28 4.24
CA GLN A 98 -11.37 24.22 3.66
C GLN A 98 -12.19 24.92 4.76
N ALA A 99 -12.72 24.16 5.73
CA ALA A 99 -13.47 24.72 6.85
C ALA A 99 -12.60 25.67 7.72
N LEU A 100 -11.31 25.35 7.89
CA LEU A 100 -10.37 26.22 8.60
C LEU A 100 -10.12 27.53 7.85
N GLU A 101 -9.93 27.49 6.52
CA GLU A 101 -9.76 28.68 5.69
C GLU A 101 -11.00 29.58 5.75
N GLU A 102 -12.20 29.00 5.67
CA GLU A 102 -13.47 29.70 5.80
C GLU A 102 -13.63 30.37 7.18
N LEU A 103 -13.27 29.69 8.27
CA LEU A 103 -13.29 30.24 9.64
C LEU A 103 -12.30 31.39 9.84
N GLN A 104 -11.16 31.37 9.14
CA GLN A 104 -10.14 32.42 9.20
C GLN A 104 -10.45 33.60 8.27
N GLY A 105 -11.59 33.58 7.56
CA GLY A 105 -11.96 34.61 6.60
C GLY A 105 -11.09 34.63 5.34
N GLY A 106 -10.33 33.56 5.09
CA GLY A 106 -9.57 33.35 3.87
C GLY A 106 -10.50 32.93 2.73
N GLN A 107 -10.27 33.44 1.52
CA GLN A 107 -10.82 32.80 0.33
C GLN A 107 -9.97 31.57 0.01
N VAL A 108 -10.63 30.42 -0.18
CA VAL A 108 -9.97 29.23 -0.76
C VAL A 108 -9.34 29.67 -2.07
N ASN A 109 -8.01 29.57 -2.17
CA ASN A 109 -7.32 29.95 -3.40
C ASN A 109 -7.90 29.12 -4.55
N PRO A 110 -8.49 29.75 -5.57
CA PRO A 110 -9.02 29.02 -6.71
C PRO A 110 -7.88 28.24 -7.36
N ASP A 111 -8.20 27.11 -7.99
CA ASP A 111 -7.22 26.34 -8.75
C ASP A 111 -6.57 27.27 -9.79
N VAL A 112 -5.31 27.64 -9.53
CA VAL A 112 -4.55 28.48 -10.45
C VAL A 112 -4.30 27.62 -11.68
N PRO A 113 -4.76 28.02 -12.89
CA PRO A 113 -4.45 27.30 -14.10
C PRO A 113 -2.93 27.10 -14.15
N LEU A 114 -2.47 25.88 -14.45
CA LEU A 114 -1.09 25.69 -14.85
C LEU A 114 -0.84 26.75 -15.93
N GLY A 115 0.15 27.63 -15.73
CA GLY A 115 0.45 28.74 -16.64
C GLY A 115 0.98 28.28 -18.01
N LEU A 116 0.50 27.13 -18.48
CA LEU A 116 0.75 26.54 -19.77
C LEU A 116 0.07 27.41 -20.81
N THR A 117 0.86 27.81 -21.79
CA THR A 117 0.36 28.38 -23.02
C THR A 117 -0.55 27.35 -23.73
N SER A 118 -1.50 27.83 -24.54
CA SER A 118 -2.35 26.94 -25.34
C SER A 118 -1.56 25.99 -26.24
N GLN A 119 -0.35 26.39 -26.65
CA GLN A 119 0.57 25.54 -27.40
C GLN A 119 1.13 24.40 -26.56
N GLU A 120 1.61 24.67 -25.35
CA GLU A 120 2.12 23.63 -24.43
C GLU A 120 1.02 22.65 -24.04
N LEU A 121 -0.20 23.16 -23.79
CA LEU A 121 -1.36 22.31 -23.55
C LEU A 121 -1.67 21.42 -24.76
N GLY A 122 -1.64 21.99 -25.97
CA GLY A 122 -1.85 21.23 -27.20
C GLY A 122 -0.80 20.14 -27.43
N ILE A 123 0.47 20.42 -27.12
CA ILE A 123 1.56 19.43 -27.18
C ILE A 123 1.33 18.31 -26.17
N MET A 124 0.94 18.64 -24.93
CA MET A 124 0.67 17.65 -23.89
C MET A 124 -0.49 16.74 -24.27
N VAL A 125 -1.60 17.29 -24.78
CA VAL A 125 -2.76 16.52 -25.24
C VAL A 125 -2.36 15.61 -26.40
N ALA A 126 -1.64 16.13 -27.39
CA ALA A 126 -1.15 15.33 -28.51
C ALA A 126 -0.23 14.18 -28.07
N ASN A 127 0.58 14.37 -27.02
CA ASN A 127 1.42 13.32 -26.46
C ASN A 127 0.61 12.26 -25.68
N MET A 128 -0.46 12.65 -24.99
CA MET A 128 -1.37 11.73 -24.28
C MET A 128 -2.20 10.88 -25.25
N GLU A 129 -2.58 11.45 -26.39
CA GLU A 129 -3.34 10.77 -27.44
C GLU A 129 -2.44 9.97 -28.40
N ALA A 130 -1.12 10.14 -28.30
CA ALA A 130 -0.18 9.46 -29.19
C ALA A 130 -0.23 7.94 -28.96
N PRO A 131 -0.26 7.13 -30.03
CA PRO A 131 -0.20 5.69 -29.91
C PRO A 131 1.10 5.28 -29.23
N ALA A 132 1.01 4.29 -28.33
CA ALA A 132 2.17 3.74 -27.62
C ALA A 132 3.25 3.34 -28.63
N ARG A 133 4.41 3.99 -28.57
CA ARG A 133 5.51 3.70 -29.50
C ARG A 133 5.97 2.24 -29.28
N PRO A 134 5.97 1.40 -30.33
CA PRO A 134 6.45 0.04 -30.19
C PRO A 134 7.95 0.07 -29.84
N GLY A 135 8.35 -0.65 -28.79
CA GLY A 135 9.74 -0.75 -28.38
C GLY A 135 10.23 0.28 -27.37
N ILE A 136 9.34 1.01 -26.66
CA ILE A 136 9.71 1.73 -25.43
C ILE A 136 9.18 0.94 -24.20
N PRO A 137 9.86 -0.13 -23.77
CA PRO A 137 9.65 -0.70 -22.45
C PRO A 137 10.56 0.07 -21.49
N ASN A 138 10.00 1.00 -20.71
CA ASN A 138 10.40 1.27 -19.32
C ASN A 138 9.82 2.61 -18.85
N THR A 139 8.56 2.56 -18.43
CA THR A 139 8.07 3.53 -17.44
C THR A 139 8.77 3.36 -16.08
N GLU A 140 9.49 2.24 -15.86
CA GLU A 140 10.29 1.96 -14.66
C GLU A 140 11.39 3.00 -14.39
N ASN A 141 11.94 3.62 -15.45
CA ASN A 141 13.03 4.61 -15.34
C ASN A 141 12.53 6.06 -15.34
N ILE A 142 11.21 6.30 -15.35
CA ILE A 142 10.68 7.66 -15.27
C ILE A 142 10.92 8.17 -13.84
N PRO A 143 11.62 9.30 -13.66
CA PRO A 143 11.80 9.87 -12.34
C PRO A 143 10.44 10.12 -11.69
N LYS A 144 10.29 9.67 -10.44
CA LYS A 144 9.06 9.92 -9.70
C LYS A 144 8.87 11.44 -9.57
N PRO A 145 7.63 11.93 -9.75
CA PRO A 145 7.35 13.35 -9.59
C PRO A 145 7.67 13.79 -8.16
N ASN A 146 8.14 15.03 -8.00
CA ASN A 146 8.29 15.62 -6.68
C ASN A 146 6.91 15.98 -6.13
N LEU A 147 6.37 15.14 -5.26
CA LEU A 147 5.05 15.29 -4.65
C LEU A 147 5.14 15.97 -3.28
N ASP A 148 5.88 17.07 -3.19
CA ASP A 148 5.98 17.86 -1.97
C ASP A 148 4.72 18.71 -1.76
N SER A 149 3.82 18.23 -0.90
CA SER A 149 2.57 18.88 -0.52
C SER A 149 2.74 20.26 0.12
N SER A 150 3.93 20.59 0.63
CA SER A 150 4.22 21.93 1.16
C SER A 150 4.35 23.00 0.07
N LYS A 151 4.58 22.60 -1.18
CA LYS A 151 4.71 23.48 -2.34
C LYS A 151 3.44 23.56 -3.18
N ALA A 152 2.35 22.95 -2.72
CA ALA A 152 1.08 22.99 -3.41
C ALA A 152 0.52 24.43 -3.43
N ARG A 153 0.01 24.85 -4.60
CA ARG A 153 -0.57 26.18 -4.85
C ARG A 153 -2.03 26.26 -4.43
N SER A 154 -2.73 25.13 -4.46
CA SER A 154 -4.13 25.02 -4.02
C SER A 154 -4.33 23.82 -3.09
N LEU A 155 -5.43 23.85 -2.35
CA LEU A 155 -5.88 22.72 -1.54
C LEU A 155 -6.04 21.44 -2.38
N ARG A 156 -6.61 21.58 -3.58
CA ARG A 156 -6.78 20.46 -4.51
C ARG A 156 -5.44 19.88 -4.95
N GLU A 157 -4.46 20.73 -5.27
CA GLU A 157 -3.11 20.29 -5.63
C GLU A 157 -2.43 19.58 -4.45
N ARG A 158 -2.62 20.08 -3.23
CA ARG A 158 -2.12 19.43 -2.00
C ARG A 158 -2.72 18.04 -1.82
N GLN A 159 -4.04 17.91 -1.96
CA GLN A 159 -4.73 16.62 -1.87
C GLN A 159 -4.26 15.65 -2.95
N ALA A 160 -4.08 16.13 -4.19
CA ALA A 160 -3.57 15.33 -5.29
C ALA A 160 -2.15 14.83 -4.99
N TYR A 161 -1.26 15.68 -4.47
CA TYR A 161 0.10 15.27 -4.08
C TYR A 161 0.11 14.23 -2.96
N GLU A 162 -0.69 14.40 -1.91
CA GLU A 162 -0.81 13.40 -0.84
C GLU A 162 -1.39 12.08 -1.37
N GLN A 163 -2.40 12.12 -2.24
CA GLN A 163 -2.96 10.92 -2.87
C GLN A 163 -1.93 10.19 -3.73
N MET A 164 -1.24 10.91 -4.62
CA MET A 164 -0.22 10.33 -5.49
C MET A 164 0.95 9.77 -4.67
N ARG A 165 1.35 10.45 -3.60
CA ARG A 165 2.41 9.97 -2.69
C ARG A 165 1.98 8.68 -2.01
N ASN A 166 0.74 8.62 -1.55
CA ASN A 166 0.18 7.42 -0.94
C ASN A 166 0.13 6.27 -1.95
N VAL A 167 -0.37 6.50 -3.17
CA VAL A 167 -0.39 5.47 -4.22
C VAL A 167 1.02 4.92 -4.47
N ILE A 168 2.02 5.79 -4.66
CA ILE A 168 3.41 5.34 -4.85
C ILE A 168 3.88 4.48 -3.69
N HIS A 169 3.73 4.98 -2.46
CA HIS A 169 4.19 4.27 -1.27
C HIS A 169 3.52 2.90 -1.13
N PHE A 170 2.19 2.83 -1.26
CA PHE A 170 1.46 1.58 -1.15
C PHE A 170 1.75 0.62 -2.31
N SER A 171 1.91 1.11 -3.55
CA SER A 171 2.29 0.26 -4.67
C SER A 171 3.65 -0.42 -4.46
N GLU A 172 4.63 0.31 -3.90
CA GLU A 172 5.94 -0.27 -3.55
C GLU A 172 5.84 -1.32 -2.45
N MET A 173 5.08 -1.02 -1.39
CA MET A 173 4.86 -1.98 -0.31
C MET A 173 4.15 -3.25 -0.78
N ALA A 174 3.14 -3.10 -1.64
CA ALA A 174 2.42 -4.23 -2.23
C ALA A 174 3.34 -5.09 -3.09
N ALA A 175 4.17 -4.47 -3.94
CA ALA A 175 5.13 -5.19 -4.78
C ALA A 175 6.16 -5.96 -3.95
N HIS A 176 6.71 -5.35 -2.90
CA HIS A 176 7.63 -6.04 -1.98
C HIS A 176 6.96 -7.24 -1.30
N ARG A 177 5.73 -7.06 -0.79
CA ARG A 177 4.99 -8.13 -0.11
C ARG A 177 4.64 -9.28 -1.04
N GLU A 178 4.24 -8.98 -2.27
CA GLU A 178 3.95 -9.98 -3.29
C GLU A 178 5.20 -10.79 -3.66
N ALA A 179 6.36 -10.13 -3.80
CA ALA A 179 7.63 -10.80 -4.02
C ALA A 179 8.00 -11.76 -2.87
N GLU A 180 7.79 -11.36 -1.62
CA GLU A 180 8.04 -12.19 -0.43
C GLU A 180 7.14 -13.44 -0.40
N ILE A 181 5.84 -13.27 -0.65
CA ILE A 181 4.86 -14.37 -0.69
C ILE A 181 5.20 -15.33 -1.83
N ASN A 182 5.53 -14.81 -3.01
CA ASN A 182 5.87 -15.63 -4.17
C ASN A 182 7.15 -16.43 -3.93
N HIS A 183 8.17 -15.80 -3.35
CA HIS A 183 9.40 -16.50 -2.97
C HIS A 183 9.13 -17.65 -1.99
N ARG A 184 8.31 -17.42 -0.96
CA ARG A 184 7.93 -18.48 -0.02
C ARG A 184 7.12 -19.59 -0.67
N ARG A 185 6.24 -19.25 -1.63
CA ARG A 185 5.49 -20.24 -2.42
C ARG A 185 6.43 -21.13 -3.22
N GLU A 186 7.40 -20.54 -3.92
CA GLU A 186 8.39 -21.28 -4.72
C GLU A 186 9.18 -22.29 -3.88
N LEU A 187 9.59 -21.89 -2.66
CA LEU A 187 10.28 -22.78 -1.73
C LEU A 187 9.41 -23.97 -1.31
N LEU A 188 8.16 -23.73 -0.93
CA LEU A 188 7.22 -24.80 -0.55
C LEU A 188 6.92 -25.74 -1.71
N GLU A 189 6.71 -25.22 -2.91
CA GLU A 189 6.49 -26.03 -4.12
C GLU A 189 7.71 -26.89 -4.47
N ALA A 190 8.92 -26.36 -4.29
CA ALA A 190 10.15 -27.12 -4.49
C ALA A 190 10.29 -28.26 -3.47
N ASP A 191 9.96 -28.01 -2.20
CA ASP A 191 9.98 -29.01 -1.14
C ASP A 191 8.91 -30.10 -1.35
N ILE A 192 7.71 -29.73 -1.82
CA ILE A 192 6.65 -30.68 -2.19
C ILE A 192 7.14 -31.59 -3.33
N LYS A 193 7.71 -31.03 -4.40
CA LYS A 193 8.24 -31.81 -5.54
C LYS A 193 9.34 -32.77 -5.09
N LYS A 194 10.24 -32.31 -4.21
CA LYS A 194 11.32 -33.13 -3.66
C LYS A 194 10.77 -34.29 -2.82
N GLU A 195 9.76 -34.04 -2.01
CA GLU A 195 9.12 -35.06 -1.19
C GLU A 195 8.32 -36.07 -2.03
N GLN A 196 7.61 -35.61 -3.06
CA GLN A 196 6.94 -36.48 -4.05
C GLN A 196 7.93 -37.43 -4.72
N LEU A 197 9.06 -36.91 -5.22
CA LEU A 197 10.10 -37.71 -5.87
C LEU A 197 10.67 -38.78 -4.92
N ARG A 198 10.90 -38.41 -3.64
CA ARG A 198 11.38 -39.34 -2.62
C ARG A 198 10.39 -40.49 -2.41
N GLN A 199 9.12 -40.18 -2.24
CA GLN A 199 8.07 -41.21 -2.05
C GLN A 199 7.92 -42.11 -3.28
N ASP A 200 8.02 -41.56 -4.49
CA ASP A 200 7.95 -42.35 -5.73
C ASP A 200 9.13 -43.30 -5.88
N GLN A 201 10.34 -42.87 -5.49
CA GLN A 201 11.51 -43.74 -5.46
C GLN A 201 11.35 -44.86 -4.43
N GLU A 202 10.86 -44.55 -3.23
CA GLU A 202 10.60 -45.55 -2.19
C GLU A 202 9.54 -46.58 -2.61
N ARG A 203 8.54 -46.18 -3.41
CA ARG A 203 7.53 -47.09 -3.97
C ARG A 203 8.05 -47.99 -5.08
N ARG A 204 9.08 -47.57 -5.83
CA ARG A 204 9.68 -48.36 -6.92
C ARG A 204 10.69 -49.40 -6.45
N VAL A 205 11.19 -49.27 -5.22
CA VAL A 205 12.19 -50.16 -4.61
C VAL A 205 11.54 -51.25 -3.74
N LYS A 206 10.23 -51.14 -3.47
CA LYS A 206 9.39 -52.19 -2.86
C LYS A 206 8.71 -53.03 -3.92
#